data_AF-A0AA88HTQ3-F1
#
_entry.id   AF-A0AA88HTQ3-F1
#
_cell.length_a   1.000
_cell.length_b   1.000
_cell.length_c   1.000
_cell.angle_alpha   90.00
_cell.angle_beta   90.00
_cell.angle_gamma   90.00
#
_symmetry.space_group_name_H-M   'P 1'
#
loop_
_entity.id
_entity.type
_entity.pdbx_description
1 polymer ?
#
loop_
_entity_poly.entity_id
_entity_poly.type
_entity_poly.pdbx_seq_one_letter_code
_entity_poly.pdbx_strand_id
1 'polypeptide(L)'
;MELTESYPFSMFQRSVAVGSDVITCYLSSVLKKDTVKSKEKWMSFGVKICEKEEDITPLSLIKILEGGSVQEIDKTSLKSEDDITDDRWLVMMIFGLYRISISPTLGNYRDTLSLRLKSLGSSITHKWKVPNPNVALGWERDSSFLSLAAACDMFWNKHPESSFALSRFGTIITRSKDSSIISSIIHMTNVANMNLDDLMDWIFDKTMGDEFRKIFKPDEELDYEFSYVHYISALRLALKSPYSATESPMLHIWIHMTCALLGSTRSICARIPEEVGLPKIRIFATLVAFSRRETVLKPKNKGKNTADSASGIEETSGEYWYMKFISNGSKLTTEQTDFYNERAEAMKTGVRERTIGEWISKNKF
;
A
#
# COMPACT_ATOMS: atom_id res chain seq x y z
N MET A 1 -34.13 -4.65 -0.24
CA MET A 1 -34.81 -3.54 -0.95
C MET A 1 -33.97 -3.22 -2.17
N GLU A 2 -34.46 -3.41 -3.38
CA GLU A 2 -33.73 -3.03 -4.59
C GLU A 2 -33.70 -1.49 -4.65
N LEU A 3 -32.55 -0.91 -4.29
CA LEU A 3 -32.31 0.51 -4.49
C LEU A 3 -32.01 0.73 -5.97
N THR A 4 -32.91 1.42 -6.66
CA THR A 4 -32.66 1.83 -8.04
C THR A 4 -31.64 2.97 -8.08
N GLU A 5 -30.88 3.05 -9.18
CA GLU A 5 -29.78 4.00 -9.45
C GLU A 5 -30.11 5.48 -9.17
N SER A 6 -31.40 5.81 -9.19
CA SER A 6 -31.90 7.17 -9.02
C SER A 6 -31.51 7.78 -7.67
N TYR A 7 -31.34 6.96 -6.61
CA TYR A 7 -31.10 7.50 -5.27
C TYR A 7 -29.66 7.98 -5.02
N PRO A 8 -28.60 7.17 -5.18
CA PRO A 8 -27.23 7.66 -4.97
C PRO A 8 -26.90 8.81 -5.91
N PHE A 9 -27.35 8.74 -7.18
CA PHE A 9 -27.08 9.78 -8.17
C PHE A 9 -27.71 11.14 -7.82
N SER A 10 -28.98 11.17 -7.43
CA SER A 10 -29.66 12.41 -7.04
C SER A 10 -29.02 13.05 -5.80
N MET A 11 -28.48 12.23 -4.88
CA MET A 11 -27.75 12.71 -3.71
C MET A 11 -26.36 13.26 -4.06
N PHE A 12 -25.63 12.61 -4.97
CA PHE A 12 -24.34 13.10 -5.47
C PHE A 12 -24.48 14.42 -6.24
N GLN A 13 -25.54 14.59 -7.04
CA GLN A 13 -25.83 15.86 -7.72
C GLN A 13 -26.07 17.01 -6.72
N ARG A 14 -26.67 16.71 -5.57
CA ARG A 14 -26.96 17.69 -4.52
C ARG A 14 -25.79 17.91 -3.55
N SER A 15 -24.67 17.20 -3.72
CA SER A 15 -23.51 17.23 -2.81
C SER A 15 -23.88 16.97 -1.34
N VAL A 16 -24.89 16.13 -1.11
CA VAL A 16 -25.31 15.70 0.23
C VAL A 16 -24.47 14.50 0.63
N ALA A 17 -24.06 14.44 1.90
CA ALA A 17 -23.37 13.27 2.43
C ALA A 17 -24.27 12.04 2.31
N VAL A 18 -23.76 10.96 1.69
CA VAL A 18 -24.48 9.70 1.54
C VAL A 18 -23.93 8.70 2.54
N GLY A 19 -24.82 8.07 3.31
CA GLY A 19 -24.44 7.02 4.24
C GLY A 19 -23.73 5.85 3.53
N SER A 20 -22.68 5.32 4.16
CA SER A 20 -21.92 4.19 3.63
C SER A 20 -22.79 2.93 3.49
N ASP A 21 -23.83 2.80 4.31
CA ASP A 21 -24.84 1.75 4.27
C ASP A 21 -25.63 1.75 2.95
N VAL A 22 -26.15 2.91 2.54
CA VAL A 22 -26.87 3.09 1.26
C VAL A 22 -25.97 2.76 0.09
N ILE A 23 -24.75 3.28 0.10
CA ILE A 23 -23.76 3.06 -0.95
C ILE A 23 -23.39 1.58 -1.05
N THR A 24 -23.18 0.92 0.09
CA THR A 24 -22.85 -0.52 0.13
C THR A 24 -24.02 -1.36 -0.39
N CYS A 25 -25.26 -1.02 -0.05
CA CYS A 25 -26.46 -1.70 -0.58
C CYS A 25 -26.56 -1.55 -2.10
N TYR A 26 -26.39 -0.33 -2.62
CA TYR A 26 -26.39 -0.09 -4.07
C TYR A 26 -25.29 -0.89 -4.78
N LEU A 27 -24.04 -0.76 -4.32
CA LEU A 27 -22.89 -1.48 -4.89
C LEU A 27 -23.12 -2.99 -4.88
N SER A 28 -23.60 -3.55 -3.76
CA SER A 28 -23.89 -4.99 -3.67
C SER A 28 -24.98 -5.43 -4.65
N SER A 29 -25.95 -4.59 -4.97
CA SER A 29 -27.02 -4.92 -5.92
C SER A 29 -26.52 -4.92 -7.36
N VAL A 30 -25.67 -3.95 -7.71
CA VAL A 30 -25.06 -3.84 -9.03
C VAL A 30 -24.02 -4.92 -9.29
N LEU A 31 -23.12 -5.13 -8.33
CA LEU A 31 -21.97 -6.03 -8.49
C LEU A 31 -22.36 -7.52 -8.50
N LYS A 32 -23.59 -7.87 -8.09
CA LYS A 32 -24.17 -9.21 -8.35
C LYS A 32 -24.26 -9.52 -9.85
N LYS A 33 -24.34 -8.49 -10.70
CA LYS A 33 -24.46 -8.62 -12.16
C LYS A 33 -23.09 -8.71 -12.86
N ASP A 34 -21.99 -8.36 -12.17
CA ASP A 34 -20.63 -8.42 -12.71
C ASP A 34 -20.11 -9.86 -12.65
N THR A 35 -20.54 -10.66 -13.63
CA THR A 35 -20.23 -12.10 -13.70
C THR A 35 -19.15 -12.35 -14.74
N VAL A 36 -18.13 -13.12 -14.36
CA VAL A 36 -17.05 -13.59 -15.24
C VAL A 36 -16.89 -15.11 -15.05
N LYS A 37 -16.52 -15.82 -16.11
CA LYS A 37 -16.14 -17.23 -16.02
C LYS A 37 -14.69 -17.39 -15.57
N SER A 38 -14.48 -18.11 -14.47
CA SER A 38 -13.12 -18.35 -13.99
C SER A 38 -12.35 -19.30 -14.91
N LYS A 39 -11.16 -18.90 -15.36
CA LYS A 39 -10.31 -19.72 -16.24
C LYS A 39 -9.58 -20.85 -15.50
N GLU A 40 -9.51 -20.76 -14.18
CA GLU A 40 -8.81 -21.71 -13.32
C GLU A 40 -9.48 -21.83 -11.96
N LYS A 41 -9.14 -22.89 -11.23
CA LYS A 41 -9.55 -23.03 -9.83
C LYS A 41 -8.91 -21.92 -9.00
N TRP A 42 -9.71 -21.25 -8.16
CA TRP A 42 -9.22 -20.21 -7.26
C TRP A 42 -9.46 -20.61 -5.80
N MET A 43 -8.39 -20.64 -5.02
CA MET A 43 -8.39 -20.99 -3.60
C MET A 43 -7.38 -20.10 -2.86
N SER A 44 -7.70 -19.68 -1.64
CA SER A 44 -6.78 -18.93 -0.77
C SER A 44 -7.05 -19.30 0.68
N PHE A 45 -6.01 -19.58 1.47
CA PHE A 45 -6.06 -20.08 2.85
C PHE A 45 -6.97 -21.30 3.02
N GLY A 46 -6.97 -22.20 2.03
CA GLY A 46 -7.86 -23.37 1.99
C GLY A 46 -9.34 -23.04 1.72
N VAL A 47 -9.71 -21.76 1.61
CA VAL A 47 -11.06 -21.33 1.21
C VAL A 47 -11.15 -21.46 -0.30
N LYS A 48 -12.02 -22.38 -0.77
CA LYS A 48 -12.38 -22.49 -2.17
C LYS A 48 -13.25 -21.30 -2.57
N ILE A 49 -12.76 -20.49 -3.51
CA ILE A 49 -13.49 -19.33 -4.04
C ILE A 49 -14.32 -19.76 -5.26
N CYS A 50 -13.71 -20.48 -6.22
CA CYS A 50 -14.42 -21.06 -7.37
C CYS A 50 -13.66 -22.24 -7.98
N GLU A 51 -14.37 -23.11 -8.70
CA GLU A 51 -13.77 -24.05 -9.64
C GLU A 51 -13.51 -23.41 -11.01
N LYS A 52 -12.73 -24.13 -11.83
CA LYS A 52 -12.54 -23.78 -13.23
C LYS A 52 -13.88 -23.79 -13.98
N GLU A 53 -14.09 -22.80 -14.85
CA GLU A 53 -15.30 -22.51 -15.64
C GLU A 53 -16.55 -22.14 -14.82
N GLU A 54 -16.42 -21.94 -13.50
CA GLU A 54 -17.52 -21.47 -12.65
C GLU A 54 -17.75 -19.96 -12.86
N ASP A 55 -19.02 -19.55 -12.86
CA ASP A 55 -19.42 -18.15 -12.89
C ASP A 55 -19.14 -17.52 -11.53
N ILE A 56 -18.30 -16.48 -11.53
CA ILE A 56 -17.85 -15.78 -10.33
C ILE A 56 -18.18 -14.29 -10.41
N THR A 57 -18.49 -13.69 -9.26
CA THR A 57 -18.72 -12.25 -9.09
C THR A 57 -17.81 -11.72 -7.99
N PRO A 58 -17.64 -10.38 -7.86
CA PRO A 58 -16.97 -9.79 -6.70
C PRO A 58 -17.54 -10.26 -5.35
N LEU A 59 -18.83 -10.61 -5.30
CA LEU A 59 -19.50 -11.00 -4.07
C LEU A 59 -19.27 -12.46 -3.71
N SER A 60 -18.77 -13.29 -4.63
CA SER A 60 -18.37 -14.67 -4.32
C SER A 60 -17.19 -14.75 -3.33
N LEU A 61 -16.46 -13.64 -3.15
CA LEU A 61 -15.30 -13.53 -2.26
C LEU A 61 -15.68 -13.24 -0.80
N ILE A 62 -16.92 -12.86 -0.52
CA ILE A 62 -17.37 -12.43 0.81
C ILE A 62 -18.79 -12.92 1.11
N LYS A 63 -19.12 -13.14 2.39
CA LYS A 63 -20.50 -13.44 2.79
C LYS A 63 -21.25 -12.16 3.13
N ILE A 64 -22.30 -11.87 2.39
CA ILE A 64 -23.19 -10.74 2.67
C ILE A 64 -24.27 -11.18 3.66
N LEU A 65 -24.41 -10.43 4.75
CA LEU A 65 -25.50 -10.56 5.71
C LEU A 65 -26.41 -9.35 5.56
N GLU A 66 -27.64 -9.60 5.12
CA GLU A 66 -28.64 -8.54 5.01
C GLU A 66 -29.25 -8.28 6.40
N GLY A 67 -29.23 -7.01 6.83
CA GLY A 67 -29.78 -6.60 8.12
C GLY A 67 -29.71 -5.08 8.34
N GLY A 68 -30.54 -4.57 9.24
CA GLY A 68 -30.62 -3.15 9.58
C GLY A 68 -31.85 -2.44 9.00
N SER A 69 -32.18 -1.29 9.59
CA SER A 69 -33.19 -0.35 9.07
C SER A 69 -32.48 0.70 8.22
N VAL A 70 -32.64 0.65 6.90
CA VAL A 70 -32.26 1.78 6.04
C VAL A 70 -33.21 2.93 6.39
N GLN A 71 -32.68 4.14 6.61
CA GLN A 71 -33.54 5.32 6.75
C GLN A 71 -34.45 5.40 5.53
N GLU A 72 -35.75 5.60 5.74
CA GLU A 72 -36.69 5.73 4.63
C GLU A 72 -36.22 6.87 3.72
N ILE A 73 -35.83 6.46 2.53
CA ILE A 73 -35.43 7.35 1.46
C ILE A 73 -36.67 8.09 1.00
N ASP A 74 -36.67 9.42 1.08
CA ASP A 74 -37.76 10.23 0.55
C ASP A 74 -37.79 10.16 -0.99
N LYS A 75 -38.57 9.19 -1.49
CA LYS A 75 -38.74 8.87 -2.92
C LYS A 75 -39.34 10.02 -3.73
N THR A 76 -39.90 11.05 -3.08
CA THR A 76 -40.52 12.21 -3.76
C THR A 76 -39.53 13.06 -4.56
N SER A 77 -38.23 12.85 -4.36
CA SER A 77 -37.19 13.65 -5.00
C SER A 77 -36.48 12.98 -6.19
N LEU A 78 -36.95 11.80 -6.61
CA LEU A 78 -36.44 11.01 -7.72
C LEU A 78 -37.26 11.30 -9.00
N LYS A 79 -36.90 12.36 -9.73
CA LYS A 79 -37.40 12.52 -11.11
C LYS A 79 -36.66 11.52 -12.00
N SER A 80 -37.31 10.40 -12.29
CA SER A 80 -36.88 9.40 -13.26
C SER A 80 -37.17 9.91 -14.68
N GLU A 81 -36.25 10.68 -15.27
CA GLU A 81 -36.31 11.01 -16.70
C GLU A 81 -35.10 10.50 -17.49
N ASP A 82 -34.10 9.91 -16.82
CA ASP A 82 -32.94 9.37 -17.49
C ASP A 82 -32.88 7.85 -17.28
N ASP A 83 -33.18 7.13 -18.35
CA ASP A 83 -32.94 5.70 -18.53
C ASP A 83 -31.42 5.48 -18.62
N ILE A 84 -30.73 5.61 -17.47
CA ILE A 84 -29.30 5.33 -17.37
C ILE A 84 -29.19 3.81 -17.29
N THR A 85 -28.67 3.20 -18.34
CA THR A 85 -28.57 1.74 -18.50
C THR A 85 -27.17 1.19 -18.15
N ASP A 86 -26.28 2.06 -17.65
CA ASP A 86 -24.88 1.72 -17.41
C ASP A 86 -24.45 2.09 -15.99
N ASP A 87 -24.44 1.12 -15.09
CA ASP A 87 -23.99 1.29 -13.70
C ASP A 87 -22.48 1.56 -13.56
N ARG A 88 -21.67 1.30 -14.60
CA ARG A 88 -20.19 1.31 -14.50
C ARG A 88 -19.64 2.66 -14.08
N TRP A 89 -20.21 3.75 -14.59
CA TRP A 89 -19.74 5.09 -14.25
C TRP A 89 -20.02 5.42 -12.77
N LEU A 90 -21.16 4.99 -12.22
CA LEU A 90 -21.52 5.28 -10.84
C LEU A 90 -20.67 4.46 -9.85
N VAL A 91 -20.44 3.17 -10.15
CA VAL A 91 -19.50 2.33 -9.40
C VAL A 91 -18.10 2.95 -9.39
N MET A 92 -17.59 3.37 -10.55
CA MET A 92 -16.28 4.01 -10.65
C MET A 92 -16.24 5.35 -9.89
N MET A 93 -17.33 6.13 -9.94
CA MET A 93 -17.43 7.40 -9.21
C MET A 93 -17.36 7.18 -7.70
N ILE A 94 -18.13 6.23 -7.17
CA ILE A 94 -18.16 5.90 -5.74
C ILE A 94 -16.76 5.50 -5.25
N PHE A 95 -16.13 4.51 -5.89
CA PHE A 95 -14.79 4.07 -5.47
C PHE A 95 -13.72 5.13 -5.72
N GLY A 96 -13.85 5.92 -6.80
CA GLY A 96 -12.96 7.05 -7.08
C GLY A 96 -13.01 8.14 -6.01
N LEU A 97 -14.21 8.53 -5.58
CA LEU A 97 -14.42 9.50 -4.50
C LEU A 97 -13.86 8.98 -3.17
N TYR A 98 -14.11 7.70 -2.85
CA TYR A 98 -13.50 7.04 -1.70
C TYR A 98 -11.97 7.22 -1.72
N ARG A 99 -11.29 6.88 -2.82
CA ARG A 99 -9.84 7.03 -2.93
C ARG A 99 -9.36 8.47 -2.72
N ILE A 100 -10.03 9.43 -3.34
CA ILE A 100 -9.64 10.84 -3.24
C ILE A 100 -9.85 11.34 -1.80
N SER A 101 -10.95 10.96 -1.15
CA SER A 101 -11.32 11.41 0.20
C SER A 101 -10.28 11.01 1.26
N ILE A 102 -9.70 9.81 1.14
CA ILE A 102 -8.70 9.29 2.10
C ILE A 102 -7.26 9.65 1.72
N SER A 103 -7.04 10.14 0.49
CA SER A 103 -5.70 10.50 0.03
C SER A 103 -5.18 11.73 0.79
N PRO A 104 -3.87 11.86 1.05
CA PRO A 104 -3.33 13.05 1.72
C PRO A 104 -3.68 14.34 0.99
N THR A 105 -4.00 15.40 1.73
CA THR A 105 -4.22 16.77 1.21
C THR A 105 -2.93 17.48 0.83
N LEU A 106 -1.77 16.87 1.08
CA LEU A 106 -0.47 17.49 0.85
C LEU A 106 -0.16 17.58 -0.65
N GLY A 107 -0.01 18.81 -1.14
CA GLY A 107 0.30 19.11 -2.53
C GLY A 107 -0.85 18.77 -3.49
N ASN A 108 -0.52 18.68 -4.79
CA ASN A 108 -1.52 18.58 -5.86
C ASN A 108 -2.01 17.12 -6.10
N TYR A 109 -1.85 16.23 -5.11
CA TYR A 109 -2.13 14.80 -5.30
C TYR A 109 -3.62 14.52 -5.45
N ARG A 110 -4.48 15.12 -4.62
CA ARG A 110 -5.94 15.00 -4.74
C ARG A 110 -6.46 15.57 -6.06
N ASP A 111 -5.88 16.68 -6.52
CA ASP A 111 -6.23 17.30 -7.80
C ASP A 111 -5.86 16.38 -8.97
N THR A 112 -4.67 15.78 -8.92
CA THR A 112 -4.22 14.80 -9.91
C THR A 112 -5.15 13.58 -9.97
N LEU A 113 -5.56 13.05 -8.81
CA LEU A 113 -6.53 11.96 -8.76
C LEU A 113 -7.91 12.37 -9.29
N SER A 114 -8.38 13.57 -8.95
CA SER A 114 -9.66 14.10 -9.43
C SER A 114 -9.67 14.29 -10.95
N LEU A 115 -8.56 14.78 -11.53
CA LEU A 115 -8.39 14.90 -12.98
C LEU A 115 -8.37 13.53 -13.67
N ARG A 116 -7.69 12.54 -13.10
CA ARG A 116 -7.69 11.16 -13.64
C ARG A 116 -9.07 10.54 -13.57
N LEU A 117 -9.76 10.68 -12.44
CA LEU A 117 -11.13 10.22 -12.27
C LEU A 117 -12.06 10.87 -13.31
N LYS A 118 -11.88 12.18 -13.58
CA LYS A 118 -12.58 12.89 -14.66
C LYS A 118 -12.32 12.28 -16.02
N SER A 119 -11.06 12.04 -16.36
CA SER A 119 -10.67 11.45 -17.65
C SER A 119 -11.25 10.06 -17.86
N LEU A 120 -11.19 9.20 -16.83
CA LEU A 120 -11.76 7.85 -16.89
C LEU A 120 -13.28 7.90 -17.03
N GLY A 121 -13.93 8.75 -16.23
CA GLY A 121 -15.38 8.95 -16.25
C GLY A 121 -15.94 9.37 -17.59
N SER A 122 -15.30 10.35 -18.23
CA SER A 122 -15.69 10.84 -19.55
C SER A 122 -15.55 9.78 -20.66
N SER A 123 -14.77 8.71 -20.45
CA SER A 123 -14.70 7.59 -21.40
C SER A 123 -15.88 6.61 -21.27
N ILE A 124 -16.59 6.63 -20.12
CA ILE A 124 -17.74 5.76 -19.86
C ILE A 124 -19.05 6.48 -20.18
N THR A 125 -19.17 7.76 -19.81
CA THR A 125 -20.42 8.51 -19.98
C THR A 125 -20.21 10.00 -20.25
N HIS A 126 -21.13 10.59 -21.02
CA HIS A 126 -21.19 12.02 -21.26
C HIS A 126 -21.78 12.81 -20.07
N LYS A 127 -22.43 12.14 -19.11
CA LYS A 127 -23.06 12.78 -17.93
C LYS A 127 -22.11 13.00 -16.76
N TRP A 128 -20.80 13.00 -17.03
CA TRP A 128 -19.77 12.96 -15.99
C TRP A 128 -19.46 14.32 -15.37
N LYS A 129 -19.75 14.47 -14.08
CA LYS A 129 -19.26 15.56 -13.24
C LYS A 129 -18.78 14.99 -11.91
N VAL A 130 -17.51 15.20 -11.58
CA VAL A 130 -16.92 14.71 -10.32
C VAL A 130 -17.52 15.53 -9.16
N PRO A 131 -18.24 14.88 -8.20
CA PRO A 131 -18.74 15.56 -7.00
C PRO A 131 -17.60 16.00 -6.07
N ASN A 132 -17.92 16.78 -5.04
CA ASN A 132 -16.95 17.09 -3.98
C ASN A 132 -16.54 15.79 -3.27
N PRO A 133 -15.24 15.42 -3.22
CA PRO A 133 -14.78 14.20 -2.55
C PRO A 133 -15.16 14.09 -1.06
N ASN A 134 -15.50 15.21 -0.42
CA ASN A 134 -15.91 15.23 0.98
C ASN A 134 -17.21 14.45 1.26
N VAL A 135 -18.03 14.18 0.24
CA VAL A 135 -19.23 13.32 0.39
C VAL A 135 -18.90 11.88 0.78
N ALA A 136 -17.65 11.44 0.54
CA ALA A 136 -17.16 10.10 0.85
C ALA A 136 -16.36 10.02 2.17
N LEU A 137 -16.24 11.13 2.91
CA LEU A 137 -15.54 11.13 4.20
C LEU A 137 -16.24 10.21 5.20
N GLY A 138 -15.48 9.34 5.86
CA GLY A 138 -15.98 8.43 6.86
C GLY A 138 -16.35 7.05 6.30
N TRP A 139 -16.47 6.87 4.99
CA TRP A 139 -16.70 5.55 4.38
C TRP A 139 -15.55 4.58 4.70
N GLU A 140 -14.35 5.08 4.93
CA GLU A 140 -13.19 4.27 5.34
C GLU A 140 -13.31 3.66 6.74
N ARG A 141 -14.27 4.11 7.55
CA ARG A 141 -14.51 3.57 8.90
C ARG A 141 -15.52 2.43 8.89
N ASP A 142 -16.32 2.36 7.83
CA ASP A 142 -17.34 1.34 7.64
C ASP A 142 -16.69 0.02 7.19
N SER A 143 -16.88 -1.04 7.98
CA SER A 143 -16.35 -2.38 7.69
C SER A 143 -16.89 -2.97 6.41
N SER A 144 -18.19 -2.80 6.17
CA SER A 144 -18.93 -3.43 5.10
C SER A 144 -18.54 -2.81 3.77
N PHE A 145 -18.44 -1.48 3.74
CA PHE A 145 -17.93 -0.75 2.58
C PHE A 145 -16.48 -1.16 2.26
N LEU A 146 -15.58 -1.18 3.25
CA LEU A 146 -14.18 -1.57 3.03
C LEU A 146 -14.04 -3.02 2.56
N SER A 147 -14.81 -3.94 3.14
CA SER A 147 -14.76 -5.36 2.77
C SER A 147 -15.26 -5.56 1.34
N LEU A 148 -16.32 -4.86 0.95
CA LEU A 148 -16.82 -4.86 -0.42
C LEU A 148 -15.80 -4.28 -1.39
N ALA A 149 -15.21 -3.12 -1.07
CA ALA A 149 -14.17 -2.50 -1.90
C ALA A 149 -12.95 -3.42 -2.09
N ALA A 150 -12.54 -4.14 -1.05
CA ALA A 150 -11.45 -5.12 -1.12
C ALA A 150 -11.80 -6.33 -1.98
N ALA A 151 -13.01 -6.89 -1.82
CA ALA A 151 -13.49 -7.98 -2.66
C ALA A 151 -13.54 -7.58 -4.14
N CYS A 152 -14.01 -6.37 -4.44
CA CYS A 152 -13.98 -5.81 -5.78
C CYS A 152 -12.57 -5.67 -6.34
N ASP A 153 -11.62 -5.12 -5.57
CA ASP A 153 -10.25 -4.99 -6.05
C ASP A 153 -9.60 -6.36 -6.32
N MET A 154 -9.81 -7.31 -5.41
CA MET A 154 -9.29 -8.68 -5.53
C MET A 154 -9.85 -9.38 -6.77
N PHE A 155 -11.16 -9.27 -7.00
CA PHE A 155 -11.84 -9.80 -8.19
C PHE A 155 -11.29 -9.18 -9.48
N TRP A 156 -11.29 -7.86 -9.59
CA TRP A 156 -10.83 -7.18 -10.80
C TRP A 156 -9.31 -7.27 -11.02
N ASN A 157 -8.53 -7.56 -9.97
CA ASN A 157 -7.11 -7.89 -10.12
C ASN A 157 -6.94 -9.23 -10.84
N LYS A 158 -7.77 -10.21 -10.49
CA LYS A 158 -7.75 -11.54 -11.10
C LYS A 158 -8.41 -11.55 -12.49
N HIS A 159 -9.47 -10.78 -12.66
CA HIS A 159 -10.33 -10.73 -13.84
C HIS A 159 -10.32 -9.31 -14.46
N PRO A 160 -9.19 -8.87 -15.06
CA PRO A 160 -9.09 -7.56 -15.68
C PRO A 160 -10.03 -7.39 -16.90
N GLU A 161 -10.59 -8.47 -17.43
CA GLU A 161 -11.59 -8.48 -18.50
C GLU A 161 -12.99 -8.04 -18.06
N SER A 162 -13.28 -7.95 -16.76
CA SER A 162 -14.58 -7.49 -16.26
C SER A 162 -14.89 -6.08 -16.79
N SER A 163 -16.17 -5.84 -17.11
CA SER A 163 -16.64 -4.55 -17.59
C SER A 163 -16.50 -3.43 -16.53
N PHE A 164 -16.40 -3.79 -15.24
CA PHE A 164 -16.21 -2.87 -14.13
C PHE A 164 -14.74 -2.70 -13.71
N ALA A 165 -13.79 -3.40 -14.34
CA ALA A 165 -12.39 -3.44 -13.91
C ALA A 165 -11.70 -2.06 -13.84
N LEU A 166 -12.15 -1.06 -14.62
CA LEU A 166 -11.66 0.33 -14.52
C LEU A 166 -11.92 0.96 -13.14
N SER A 167 -12.93 0.48 -12.41
CA SER A 167 -13.25 0.92 -11.04
C SER A 167 -12.15 0.58 -10.04
N ARG A 168 -11.19 -0.29 -10.40
CA ARG A 168 -9.95 -0.50 -9.64
C ARG A 168 -9.17 0.77 -9.39
N PHE A 169 -9.33 1.79 -10.23
CA PHE A 169 -8.80 3.12 -9.94
C PHE A 169 -9.11 3.56 -8.52
N GLY A 170 -10.32 3.29 -8.01
CA GLY A 170 -10.73 3.63 -6.65
C GLY A 170 -10.36 2.60 -5.60
N THR A 171 -10.49 1.31 -5.91
CA THR A 171 -10.34 0.23 -4.92
C THR A 171 -8.90 -0.22 -4.69
N ILE A 172 -7.95 0.11 -5.57
CA ILE A 172 -6.54 -0.33 -5.50
C ILE A 172 -5.85 -0.04 -4.16
N ILE A 173 -6.30 0.99 -3.45
CA ILE A 173 -5.75 1.39 -2.15
C ILE A 173 -6.14 0.44 -0.99
N THR A 174 -7.09 -0.47 -1.24
CA THR A 174 -7.44 -1.54 -0.28
C THR A 174 -6.41 -2.68 -0.32
N ARG A 175 -5.72 -2.85 -1.45
CA ARG A 175 -4.62 -3.80 -1.61
C ARG A 175 -3.39 -3.31 -0.85
N SER A 176 -2.79 -4.22 -0.09
CA SER A 176 -1.68 -3.97 0.83
C SER A 176 -1.97 -2.84 1.84
N LYS A 177 -3.26 -2.59 2.13
CA LYS A 177 -3.65 -1.62 3.13
C LYS A 177 -3.05 -1.99 4.49
N ASP A 178 -2.43 -1.01 5.13
CA ASP A 178 -1.73 -1.15 6.41
C ASP A 178 -0.63 -2.24 6.38
N SER A 179 -0.02 -2.48 5.21
CA SER A 179 1.05 -3.46 5.00
C SER A 179 2.36 -2.80 4.52
N SER A 180 2.67 -1.65 5.10
CA SER A 180 3.77 -0.80 4.64
C SER A 180 5.15 -1.44 4.74
N ILE A 181 5.37 -2.38 5.67
CA ILE A 181 6.70 -2.96 5.88
C ILE A 181 7.17 -3.80 4.68
N ILE A 182 6.25 -4.53 4.02
CA ILE A 182 6.56 -5.32 2.82
C ILE A 182 7.09 -4.39 1.72
N SER A 183 6.39 -3.27 1.51
CA SER A 183 6.81 -2.25 0.56
C SER A 183 8.15 -1.61 0.93
N SER A 184 8.46 -1.47 2.22
CA SER A 184 9.73 -0.96 2.71
C SER A 184 10.86 -1.96 2.48
N ILE A 185 10.65 -3.26 2.71
CA ILE A 185 11.63 -4.32 2.43
C ILE A 185 11.98 -4.35 0.94
N ILE A 186 10.96 -4.36 0.06
CA ILE A 186 11.16 -4.29 -1.40
C ILE A 186 11.90 -2.99 -1.79
N HIS A 187 11.61 -1.88 -1.12
CA HIS A 187 12.31 -0.63 -1.37
C HIS A 187 13.79 -0.72 -0.98
N MET A 188 14.11 -1.35 0.15
CA MET A 188 15.48 -1.55 0.61
C MET A 188 16.29 -2.43 -0.33
N THR A 189 15.74 -3.58 -0.74
CA THR A 189 16.42 -4.50 -1.67
C THR A 189 16.78 -3.79 -2.98
N ASN A 190 15.88 -2.95 -3.48
CA ASN A 190 16.11 -2.14 -4.68
C ASN A 190 17.15 -1.03 -4.49
N VAL A 191 17.09 -0.27 -3.38
CA VAL A 191 18.00 0.87 -3.15
C VAL A 191 19.41 0.40 -2.80
N ALA A 192 19.52 -0.62 -1.97
CA ALA A 192 20.81 -1.16 -1.52
C ALA A 192 21.37 -2.23 -2.47
N ASN A 193 20.65 -2.56 -3.56
CA ASN A 193 21.02 -3.55 -4.57
C ASN A 193 21.40 -4.90 -3.95
N MET A 194 20.49 -5.44 -3.14
CA MET A 194 20.62 -6.71 -2.43
C MET A 194 19.36 -7.55 -2.67
N ASN A 195 19.49 -8.87 -2.66
CA ASN A 195 18.32 -9.75 -2.66
C ASN A 195 17.77 -9.90 -1.23
N LEU A 196 16.69 -10.66 -1.05
CA LEU A 196 16.08 -10.87 0.27
C LEU A 196 16.96 -11.70 1.21
N ASP A 197 17.70 -12.68 0.67
CA ASP A 197 18.59 -13.54 1.45
C ASP A 197 19.78 -12.74 1.98
N ASP A 198 20.42 -11.95 1.12
CA ASP A 198 21.47 -11.01 1.48
C ASP A 198 20.99 -10.07 2.58
N LEU A 199 19.76 -9.53 2.47
CA LEU A 199 19.19 -8.61 3.45
C LEU A 199 19.11 -9.23 4.86
N MET A 200 18.82 -10.54 4.96
CA MET A 200 18.73 -11.24 6.24
C MET A 200 20.07 -11.22 6.99
N ASP A 201 21.19 -11.33 6.28
CA ASP A 201 22.54 -11.29 6.87
C ASP A 201 22.89 -9.95 7.51
N TRP A 202 22.17 -8.88 7.16
CA TRP A 202 22.37 -7.54 7.69
C TRP A 202 21.53 -7.21 8.94
N ILE A 203 20.71 -8.16 9.41
CA ILE A 203 19.85 -7.98 10.59
C ILE A 203 20.63 -8.32 11.85
N PHE A 204 21.32 -7.32 12.41
CA PHE A 204 22.20 -7.46 13.57
C PHE A 204 21.51 -7.36 14.93
N ASP A 205 20.20 -7.10 14.96
CA ASP A 205 19.42 -6.94 16.20
C ASP A 205 18.37 -8.04 16.33
N LYS A 206 18.26 -8.60 17.54
CA LYS A 206 17.30 -9.66 17.83
C LYS A 206 15.86 -9.23 17.57
N THR A 207 15.45 -8.03 17.97
CA THR A 207 14.09 -7.53 17.78
C THR A 207 13.79 -7.32 16.30
N MET A 208 14.72 -6.77 15.53
CA MET A 208 14.57 -6.68 14.07
C MET A 208 14.45 -8.07 13.43
N GLY A 209 15.23 -9.05 13.90
CA GLY A 209 15.14 -10.44 13.44
C GLY A 209 13.79 -11.09 13.78
N ASP A 210 13.26 -10.85 14.97
CA ASP A 210 11.94 -11.35 15.40
C ASP A 210 10.81 -10.69 14.59
N GLU A 211 10.90 -9.39 14.30
CA GLU A 211 9.98 -8.68 13.40
C GLU A 211 10.05 -9.23 11.97
N PHE A 212 11.25 -9.47 11.44
CA PHE A 212 11.44 -10.04 10.10
C PHE A 212 10.85 -11.46 9.99
N ARG A 213 11.12 -12.34 10.97
CA ARG A 213 10.53 -13.69 11.02
C ARG A 213 9.01 -13.67 11.11
N LYS A 214 8.44 -12.71 11.85
CA LYS A 214 6.98 -12.53 11.94
C LYS A 214 6.37 -12.20 10.57
N ILE A 215 7.05 -11.39 9.76
CA ILE A 215 6.59 -11.01 8.42
C ILE A 215 6.65 -12.19 7.47
N PHE A 216 7.76 -12.94 7.44
CA PHE A 216 7.96 -14.06 6.51
C PHE A 216 7.60 -15.41 7.13
N LYS A 217 6.52 -15.45 7.90
CA LYS A 217 5.99 -16.70 8.43
C LYS A 217 5.53 -17.59 7.26
N PRO A 218 5.86 -18.90 7.26
CA PRO A 218 5.39 -19.82 6.22
C PRO A 218 3.87 -19.88 6.13
N ASP A 219 3.36 -20.25 4.95
CA ASP A 219 1.94 -20.48 4.67
C ASP A 219 1.03 -19.24 4.77
N GLU A 220 1.60 -18.03 4.78
CA GLU A 220 0.84 -16.76 4.77
C GLU A 220 0.48 -16.27 3.35
N GLU A 221 0.77 -17.06 2.30
CA GLU A 221 0.43 -16.77 0.89
C GLU A 221 0.95 -15.42 0.34
N LEU A 222 2.02 -14.87 0.91
CA LEU A 222 2.59 -13.57 0.52
C LEU A 222 3.06 -13.52 -0.95
N ASP A 223 3.51 -14.64 -1.47
CA ASP A 223 3.95 -14.85 -2.85
C ASP A 223 2.78 -15.16 -3.80
N TYR A 224 1.58 -15.43 -3.27
CA TYR A 224 0.39 -15.68 -4.08
C TYR A 224 -0.35 -14.38 -4.39
N GLU A 225 -0.28 -13.93 -5.64
CA GLU A 225 -0.80 -12.63 -6.09
C GLU A 225 -2.31 -12.44 -5.82
N PHE A 226 -3.10 -13.50 -5.94
CA PHE A 226 -4.56 -13.45 -5.82
C PHE A 226 -5.05 -14.00 -4.48
N SER A 227 -4.21 -13.90 -3.44
CA SER A 227 -4.54 -14.27 -2.06
C SER A 227 -5.31 -13.19 -1.31
N TYR A 228 -6.07 -13.61 -0.30
CA TYR A 228 -6.65 -12.75 0.71
C TYR A 228 -5.61 -11.98 1.56
N VAL A 229 -4.35 -12.43 1.64
CA VAL A 229 -3.31 -11.79 2.47
C VAL A 229 -3.09 -10.32 2.08
N HIS A 230 -3.21 -10.02 0.78
CA HIS A 230 -3.05 -8.67 0.25
C HIS A 230 -4.18 -7.73 0.69
N TYR A 231 -5.24 -8.23 1.32
CA TYR A 231 -6.41 -7.47 1.74
C TYR A 231 -6.70 -7.61 3.24
N ILE A 232 -5.75 -8.13 4.03
CA ILE A 232 -5.92 -8.52 5.45
C ILE A 232 -6.62 -7.44 6.29
N SER A 233 -6.23 -6.18 6.13
CA SER A 233 -6.79 -5.05 6.89
C SER A 233 -8.16 -4.61 6.37
N ALA A 234 -8.34 -4.57 5.05
CA ALA A 234 -9.57 -4.08 4.44
C ALA A 234 -10.73 -5.08 4.61
N LEU A 235 -10.43 -6.38 4.57
CA LEU A 235 -11.35 -7.48 4.87
C LEU A 235 -11.47 -7.79 6.37
N ARG A 236 -10.71 -7.09 7.22
CA ARG A 236 -10.66 -7.31 8.68
C ARG A 236 -10.36 -8.76 9.08
N LEU A 237 -9.50 -9.42 8.33
CA LEU A 237 -9.04 -10.78 8.64
C LEU A 237 -8.11 -10.79 9.86
N ALA A 238 -7.51 -9.64 10.19
CA ALA A 238 -6.77 -9.42 11.42
C ALA A 238 -7.17 -8.08 12.06
N LEU A 239 -7.17 -8.03 13.40
CA LEU A 239 -7.40 -6.79 14.15
C LEU A 239 -6.29 -5.76 13.93
N LYS A 240 -5.06 -6.25 13.74
CA LYS A 240 -3.87 -5.48 13.39
C LYS A 240 -3.09 -6.23 12.33
N SER A 241 -2.64 -5.52 11.30
CA SER A 241 -1.83 -6.11 10.25
C SER A 241 -0.42 -6.42 10.77
N PRO A 242 0.05 -7.69 10.71
CA PRO A 242 1.43 -8.04 11.07
C PRO A 242 2.45 -7.37 10.13
N TYR A 243 2.00 -6.89 8.98
CA TYR A 243 2.79 -6.22 7.94
C TYR A 243 2.81 -4.70 8.08
N SER A 244 2.26 -4.14 9.16
CA SER A 244 2.27 -2.69 9.39
C SER A 244 3.61 -2.21 9.94
N ALA A 245 3.99 -0.96 9.62
CA ALA A 245 5.17 -0.32 10.21
C ALA A 245 5.09 -0.19 11.73
N THR A 246 3.88 -0.10 12.30
CA THR A 246 3.66 -0.03 13.74
C THR A 246 3.86 -1.37 14.43
N GLU A 247 3.61 -2.48 13.73
CA GLU A 247 3.88 -3.82 14.25
C GLU A 247 5.35 -4.24 14.03
N SER A 248 6.08 -3.59 13.13
CA SER A 248 7.51 -3.83 12.91
C SER A 248 8.34 -2.53 12.94
N PRO A 249 8.33 -1.80 14.07
CA PRO A 249 8.87 -0.45 14.15
C PRO A 249 10.40 -0.40 14.04
N MET A 250 11.14 -1.37 14.59
CA MET A 250 12.60 -1.36 14.51
C MET A 250 13.07 -1.61 13.07
N LEU A 251 12.50 -2.63 12.42
CA LEU A 251 12.80 -2.97 11.04
C LEU A 251 12.44 -1.82 10.09
N HIS A 252 11.28 -1.19 10.29
CA HIS A 252 10.84 -0.04 9.51
C HIS A 252 11.85 1.12 9.56
N ILE A 253 12.29 1.50 10.76
CA ILE A 253 13.25 2.59 10.94
C ILE A 253 14.60 2.20 10.33
N TRP A 254 15.09 1.00 10.59
CA TRP A 254 16.37 0.55 10.05
C TRP A 254 16.41 0.57 8.53
N ILE A 255 15.34 0.05 7.88
CA ILE A 255 15.17 0.10 6.43
C ILE A 255 15.23 1.55 5.93
N HIS A 256 14.39 2.43 6.49
CA HIS A 256 14.29 3.79 5.98
C HIS A 256 15.49 4.66 6.32
N MET A 257 16.15 4.43 7.45
CA MET A 257 17.40 5.12 7.80
C MET A 257 18.52 4.71 6.84
N THR A 258 18.67 3.42 6.56
CA THR A 258 19.63 2.92 5.57
C THR A 258 19.35 3.51 4.19
N CYS A 259 18.11 3.45 3.72
CA CYS A 259 17.72 3.99 2.43
C CYS A 259 17.87 5.52 2.35
N ALA A 260 17.61 6.25 3.44
CA ALA A 260 17.81 7.69 3.50
C ALA A 260 19.30 8.04 3.37
N LEU A 261 20.19 7.33 4.07
CA LEU A 261 21.65 7.49 3.94
C LEU A 261 22.14 7.19 2.52
N LEU A 262 21.46 6.30 1.80
CA LEU A 262 21.68 6.03 0.37
C LEU A 262 20.99 7.03 -0.57
N GLY A 263 20.40 8.11 -0.05
CA GLY A 263 19.82 9.21 -0.84
C GLY A 263 18.36 9.03 -1.24
N SER A 264 17.62 8.09 -0.65
CA SER A 264 16.21 7.85 -0.98
C SER A 264 15.29 8.96 -0.46
N THR A 265 14.74 9.76 -1.37
CA THR A 265 13.74 10.82 -1.05
C THR A 265 12.50 10.27 -0.35
N ARG A 266 12.02 9.09 -0.77
CA ARG A 266 10.91 8.37 -0.11
C ARG A 266 11.21 8.12 1.37
N SER A 267 12.42 7.66 1.68
CA SER A 267 12.80 7.28 3.05
C SER A 267 13.16 8.47 3.91
N ILE A 268 13.72 9.53 3.33
CA ILE A 268 13.91 10.82 4.00
C ILE A 268 12.57 11.35 4.55
N CYS A 269 11.48 11.17 3.79
CA CYS A 269 10.13 11.58 4.19
C CYS A 269 9.37 10.55 5.05
N ALA A 270 9.95 9.39 5.36
CA ALA A 270 9.27 8.35 6.14
C ALA A 270 9.12 8.79 7.60
N ARG A 271 7.96 8.50 8.22
CA ARG A 271 7.69 8.83 9.61
C ARG A 271 8.39 7.87 10.57
N ILE A 272 8.75 8.39 11.74
CA ILE A 272 9.31 7.64 12.86
C ILE A 272 8.16 7.22 13.81
N PRO A 273 7.97 5.92 14.08
CA PRO A 273 7.07 5.44 15.14
C PRO A 273 7.50 5.94 16.54
N GLU A 274 6.56 6.19 17.45
CA GLU A 274 6.80 6.98 18.69
C GLU A 274 7.66 6.32 19.79
N GLU A 275 8.14 5.07 19.65
CA GLU A 275 8.86 4.36 20.73
C GLU A 275 9.98 3.43 20.22
N VAL A 276 11.13 3.96 19.77
CA VAL A 276 12.20 3.10 19.24
C VAL A 276 13.61 3.53 19.64
N GLY A 277 14.50 2.56 19.88
CA GLY A 277 15.92 2.73 20.17
C GLY A 277 16.75 3.23 18.98
N LEU A 278 16.49 4.48 18.54
CA LEU A 278 17.10 5.11 17.37
C LEU A 278 18.65 5.15 17.39
N PRO A 279 19.34 5.42 18.52
CA PRO A 279 20.81 5.49 18.51
C PRO A 279 21.50 4.20 18.07
N LYS A 280 20.96 3.03 18.46
CA LYS A 280 21.49 1.71 18.08
C LYS A 280 21.21 1.43 16.59
N ILE A 281 19.98 1.68 16.15
CA ILE A 281 19.57 1.47 14.76
C ILE A 281 20.42 2.32 13.81
N ARG A 282 20.77 3.56 14.22
CA ARG A 282 21.68 4.43 13.47
C ARG A 282 23.01 3.76 13.14
N ILE A 283 23.62 3.08 14.10
CA ILE A 283 24.91 2.40 13.88
C ILE A 283 24.75 1.31 12.81
N PHE A 284 23.75 0.45 12.92
CA PHE A 284 23.53 -0.63 11.96
C PHE A 284 23.13 -0.12 10.57
N ALA A 285 22.29 0.91 10.50
CA ALA A 285 21.95 1.55 9.24
C ALA A 285 23.18 2.16 8.56
N THR A 286 24.08 2.80 9.32
CA THR A 286 25.35 3.33 8.80
C THR A 286 26.24 2.22 8.26
N LEU A 287 26.37 1.08 8.95
CA LEU A 287 27.18 -0.05 8.46
C LEU A 287 26.70 -0.54 7.09
N VAL A 288 25.38 -0.77 6.93
CA VAL A 288 24.80 -1.20 5.66
C VAL A 288 25.01 -0.12 4.60
N ALA A 289 24.62 1.12 4.88
CA ALA A 289 24.72 2.21 3.90
C ALA A 289 26.17 2.50 3.48
N PHE A 290 27.12 2.42 4.40
CA PHE A 290 28.54 2.61 4.11
C PHE A 290 29.09 1.47 3.24
N SER A 291 28.75 0.22 3.55
CA SER A 291 29.16 -0.93 2.72
C SER A 291 28.60 -0.83 1.30
N ARG A 292 27.39 -0.27 1.14
CA ARG A 292 26.70 -0.12 -0.14
C ARG A 292 26.86 1.27 -0.76
N ARG A 293 27.76 2.13 -0.26
CA ARG A 293 27.90 3.53 -0.72
C ARG A 293 28.15 3.69 -2.22
N GLU A 294 28.78 2.70 -2.86
CA GLU A 294 29.00 2.70 -4.31
C GLU A 294 27.70 2.61 -5.13
N THR A 295 26.63 2.04 -4.58
CA THR A 295 25.31 2.00 -5.24
C THR A 295 24.75 3.41 -5.50
N VAL A 296 25.18 4.40 -4.70
CA VAL A 296 24.85 5.81 -4.87
C VAL A 296 25.76 6.50 -5.89
N LEU A 297 26.99 5.99 -6.08
CA LEU A 297 28.04 6.64 -6.86
C LEU A 297 28.09 6.18 -8.34
N LYS A 298 27.47 5.04 -8.69
CA LYS A 298 27.41 4.54 -10.07
C LYS A 298 25.98 4.66 -10.62
N PRO A 299 25.67 5.64 -11.50
CA PRO A 299 24.41 5.62 -12.24
C PRO A 299 24.36 4.35 -13.11
N LYS A 300 23.16 3.76 -13.24
CA LYS A 300 22.91 2.53 -14.01
C LYS A 300 23.31 2.69 -15.49
N ASN A 301 24.57 2.41 -15.82
CA ASN A 301 24.94 2.09 -17.19
C ASN A 301 24.55 0.62 -17.45
N LYS A 302 23.45 0.42 -18.15
CA LYS A 302 23.16 -0.85 -18.82
C LYS A 302 24.26 -1.08 -19.86
N GLY A 303 25.09 -2.09 -19.62
CA GLY A 303 26.02 -2.62 -20.62
C GLY A 303 27.48 -2.34 -20.30
N LYS A 304 28.09 -3.25 -19.55
CA LYS A 304 29.32 -3.95 -19.92
C LYS A 304 29.63 -4.98 -18.84
N ASN A 305 29.57 -6.26 -19.22
CA ASN A 305 30.19 -7.33 -18.45
C ASN A 305 31.70 -7.11 -18.51
N THR A 306 32.28 -6.63 -17.42
CA THR A 306 33.68 -6.84 -17.12
C THR A 306 33.72 -7.79 -15.93
N ALA A 307 33.95 -9.06 -16.25
CA ALA A 307 34.38 -10.05 -15.28
C ALA A 307 35.79 -9.64 -14.86
N ASP A 308 35.96 -9.23 -13.60
CA ASP A 308 37.28 -9.19 -12.98
C ASP A 308 37.20 -9.51 -11.48
N SER A 309 38.10 -10.41 -11.11
CA SER A 309 38.63 -10.77 -9.79
C SER A 309 37.69 -11.33 -8.70
N ALA A 310 37.91 -12.61 -8.42
CA ALA A 310 37.44 -13.39 -7.28
C ALA A 310 38.10 -13.00 -5.94
N SER A 311 38.04 -11.72 -5.55
CA SER A 311 38.47 -11.24 -4.22
C SER A 311 37.39 -10.47 -3.44
N GLY A 312 36.17 -10.35 -3.99
CA GLY A 312 35.13 -9.41 -3.49
C GLY A 312 33.97 -10.00 -2.70
N ILE A 313 34.00 -11.30 -2.37
CA ILE A 313 32.86 -11.96 -1.67
C ILE A 313 32.82 -11.55 -0.18
N GLU A 314 33.97 -11.32 0.46
CA GLU A 314 34.03 -11.01 1.89
C GLU A 314 33.49 -9.60 2.23
N GLU A 315 33.79 -8.57 1.43
CA GLU A 315 33.40 -7.18 1.75
C GLU A 315 31.92 -6.85 1.53
N THR A 316 31.10 -7.79 1.05
CA THR A 316 29.67 -7.56 0.80
C THR A 316 28.74 -8.34 1.72
N SER A 317 29.28 -9.27 2.52
CA SER A 317 28.53 -10.06 3.50
C SER A 317 28.24 -9.26 4.78
N GLY A 318 27.02 -9.39 5.31
CA GLY A 318 26.63 -8.79 6.58
C GLY A 318 27.47 -9.32 7.75
N GLU A 319 27.82 -10.61 7.74
CA GLU A 319 28.63 -11.25 8.78
C GLU A 319 30.03 -10.62 8.87
N TYR A 320 30.69 -10.41 7.73
CA TYR A 320 32.01 -9.78 7.69
C TYR A 320 31.99 -8.38 8.32
N TRP A 321 31.01 -7.54 7.94
CA TRP A 321 30.88 -6.20 8.49
C TRP A 321 30.53 -6.19 9.97
N TYR A 322 29.72 -7.16 10.43
CA TYR A 322 29.43 -7.33 11.83
C TYR A 322 30.68 -7.72 12.62
N MET A 323 31.45 -8.69 12.15
CA MET A 323 32.71 -9.12 12.80
C MET A 323 33.72 -7.98 12.85
N LYS A 324 33.86 -7.20 11.77
CA LYS A 324 34.69 -6.00 11.74
C LYS A 324 34.24 -4.97 12.78
N PHE A 325 32.93 -4.72 12.90
CA PHE A 325 32.38 -3.83 13.91
C PHE A 325 32.67 -4.31 15.35
N ILE A 326 32.51 -5.61 15.63
CA ILE A 326 32.83 -6.19 16.93
C ILE A 326 34.33 -6.09 17.24
N SER A 327 35.21 -6.40 16.27
CA SER A 327 36.67 -6.29 16.42
C SER A 327 37.12 -4.85 16.72
N ASN A 328 36.37 -3.86 16.24
CA ASN A 328 36.59 -2.44 16.53
C ASN A 328 35.94 -1.98 17.85
N GLY A 329 35.69 -2.91 18.78
CA GLY A 329 35.11 -2.62 20.09
C GLY A 329 33.65 -2.14 20.03
N SER A 330 32.89 -2.60 19.03
CA SER A 330 31.48 -2.19 18.80
C SER A 330 31.33 -0.68 18.59
N LYS A 331 32.28 -0.07 17.88
CA LYS A 331 32.27 1.34 17.48
C LYS A 331 32.41 1.48 15.98
N LEU A 332 31.79 2.52 15.42
CA LEU A 332 32.05 2.91 14.04
C LEU A 332 33.46 3.45 13.89
N THR A 333 34.06 3.27 12.72
CA THR A 333 35.32 3.92 12.36
C THR A 333 35.09 5.41 12.08
N THR A 334 36.17 6.19 12.03
CA THR A 334 36.10 7.61 11.66
C THR A 334 35.49 7.79 10.27
N GLU A 335 35.89 6.98 9.28
CA GLU A 335 35.33 7.04 7.92
C GLU A 335 33.82 6.78 7.86
N GLN A 336 33.32 5.82 8.65
CA GLN A 336 31.89 5.51 8.72
C GLN A 336 31.10 6.66 9.38
N THR A 337 31.70 7.27 10.39
CA THR A 337 31.15 8.42 11.11
C THR A 337 31.10 9.65 10.20
N ASP A 338 32.17 9.93 9.46
CA ASP A 338 32.26 11.05 8.52
C ASP A 338 31.26 10.89 7.37
N PHE A 339 31.15 9.67 6.81
CA PHE A 339 30.14 9.35 5.80
C PHE A 339 28.71 9.65 6.29
N TYR A 340 28.38 9.22 7.51
CA TYR A 340 27.06 9.52 8.08
C TYR A 340 26.85 11.03 8.23
N ASN A 341 27.85 11.74 8.76
CA ASN A 341 27.77 13.17 9.02
C ASN A 341 27.64 14.01 7.73
N GLU A 342 28.29 13.58 6.64
CA GLU A 342 28.14 14.16 5.30
C GLU A 342 26.71 13.98 4.78
N ARG A 343 26.17 12.75 4.86
CA ARG A 343 24.80 12.44 4.43
C ARG A 343 23.77 13.19 5.26
N ALA A 344 23.99 13.31 6.57
CA ALA A 344 23.13 14.07 7.47
C ALA A 344 23.10 15.57 7.12
N GLU A 345 24.24 16.14 6.71
CA GLU A 345 24.31 17.53 6.27
C GLU A 345 23.50 17.75 4.99
N ALA A 346 23.61 16.84 4.02
CA ALA A 346 22.87 16.91 2.76
C ALA A 346 21.34 16.85 2.95
N MET A 347 20.85 16.32 4.07
CA MET A 347 19.42 16.20 4.38
C MET A 347 18.83 17.39 5.14
N LYS A 348 19.60 18.45 5.44
CA LYS A 348 19.08 19.56 6.26
C LYS A 348 17.95 20.36 5.61
N THR A 349 17.86 20.39 4.29
CA THR A 349 16.90 21.24 3.57
C THR A 349 15.66 20.44 3.16
N GLY A 350 14.47 21.00 3.43
CA GLY A 350 13.20 20.42 2.96
C GLY A 350 12.72 19.16 3.69
N VAL A 351 13.32 18.80 4.83
CA VAL A 351 12.83 17.71 5.68
C VAL A 351 11.58 18.11 6.45
N ARG A 352 10.66 17.16 6.62
CA ARG A 352 9.41 17.36 7.37
C ARG A 352 9.59 16.94 8.81
N GLU A 353 8.81 17.53 9.71
CA GLU A 353 8.81 17.13 11.11
C GLU A 353 8.40 15.66 11.30
N ARG A 354 9.00 15.04 12.33
CA ARG A 354 8.78 13.64 12.76
C ARG A 354 9.12 12.62 11.67
N THR A 355 10.12 12.94 10.83
CA THR A 355 10.62 12.05 9.77
C THR A 355 12.03 11.55 10.04
N ILE A 356 12.40 10.45 9.38
CA ILE A 356 13.74 9.87 9.41
C ILE A 356 14.79 10.90 8.98
N GLY A 357 14.54 11.66 7.91
CA GLY A 357 15.46 12.68 7.43
C GLY A 357 15.71 13.80 8.44
N GLU A 358 14.66 14.28 9.10
CA GLU A 358 14.79 15.26 10.17
C GLU A 358 15.66 14.71 11.31
N TRP A 359 15.38 13.49 11.78
CA TRP A 359 16.14 12.90 12.86
C TRP A 359 17.61 12.71 12.50
N ILE A 360 17.92 12.19 11.31
CA ILE A 360 19.29 12.00 10.84
C ILE A 360 20.04 13.34 10.83
N SER A 361 19.44 14.39 10.24
CA SER A 361 20.06 15.71 10.11
C SER A 361 20.38 16.37 11.46
N LYS A 362 19.59 16.08 12.51
CA LYS A 362 19.77 16.60 13.87
C LYS A 362 20.72 15.75 14.74
N ASN A 363 20.95 14.48 14.38
CA ASN A 363 21.68 13.52 15.22
C ASN A 363 22.94 13.00 14.52
N LYS A 364 23.93 13.88 14.38
CA LYS A 364 25.29 13.54 13.95
C LYS A 364 26.00 12.66 14.98
N PHE A 365 27.06 11.97 14.56
CA PHE A 365 27.95 11.24 15.46
C PHE A 365 28.95 12.17 16.11
#